data_AF-A0A7J8B832-F1
#
_entry.id   AF-A0A7J8B832-F1
#
_cell.length_a   1.000
_cell.length_b   1.000
_cell.length_c   1.000
_cell.angle_alpha   90.00
_cell.angle_beta   90.00
_cell.angle_gamma   90.00
#
_symmetry.space_group_name_H-M   'P 1'
#
loop_
_entity.id
_entity.type
_entity.pdbx_description
1 polymer ?
#
loop_
_entity_poly.entity_id
_entity_poly.type
_entity_poly.pdbx_seq_one_letter_code
_entity_poly.pdbx_strand_id
1 'polypeptide(L)'
;MSEVLDHEGRVISNLSKVLELVEECERSHPLTLDECARIFETLQDKYYKEYWMSDGVDLAVVIVYPLMKEYFEGRDPLKDCTCGTELISKWKSLLENDQFPSHGGQDLSADAFHRLRWEVWMSFVRNIVTQ
;
A
#
# COMPACT_ATOMS: atom_id res chain seq x y z
N MET A 1 24.69 27.32 -4.77
CA MET A 1 23.95 27.82 -3.58
C MET A 1 22.48 28.06 -3.90
N SER A 2 22.13 28.85 -4.93
CA SER A 2 20.71 29.04 -5.34
C SER A 2 20.01 27.72 -5.70
N GLU A 3 20.61 26.86 -6.53
CA GLU A 3 20.00 25.58 -6.92
C GLU A 3 19.79 24.60 -5.75
N VAL A 4 20.64 24.68 -4.72
CA VAL A 4 20.52 23.82 -3.52
C VAL A 4 19.34 24.28 -2.68
N LEU A 5 19.18 25.61 -2.48
CA LEU A 5 18.04 26.17 -1.76
C LEU A 5 16.71 25.92 -2.51
N ASP A 6 16.72 26.00 -3.83
CA ASP A 6 15.55 25.69 -4.65
C ASP A 6 15.18 24.20 -4.58
N HIS A 7 16.18 23.31 -4.48
CA HIS A 7 15.95 21.88 -4.29
C HIS A 7 15.35 21.59 -2.92
N GLU A 8 15.94 22.14 -1.85
CA GLU A 8 15.44 21.98 -0.48
C GLU A 8 14.02 22.52 -0.32
N GLY A 9 13.71 23.67 -0.92
CA GLY A 9 12.35 24.24 -0.92
C GLY A 9 11.32 23.32 -1.59
N ARG A 10 11.68 22.65 -2.69
CA ARG A 10 10.80 21.66 -3.33
C ARG A 10 10.58 20.42 -2.46
N VAL A 11 11.63 19.90 -1.84
CA VAL A 11 11.54 18.75 -0.95
C VAL A 11 10.63 19.06 0.25
N ILE A 12 10.82 20.22 0.89
CA ILE A 12 9.97 20.65 2.01
C ILE A 12 8.51 20.77 1.56
N SER A 13 8.25 21.40 0.42
CA SER A 13 6.87 21.55 -0.10
C SER A 13 6.21 20.21 -0.40
N ASN A 14 6.95 19.24 -0.96
CA ASN A 14 6.43 17.91 -1.23
C ASN A 14 6.10 17.16 0.06
N LEU A 15 7.02 17.18 1.04
CA LEU A 15 6.79 16.54 2.34
C LEU A 15 5.60 17.13 3.08
N SER A 16 5.40 18.46 3.05
CA SER A 16 4.20 19.09 3.62
C SER A 16 2.91 18.58 2.99
N LYS A 17 2.87 18.41 1.67
CA LYS A 17 1.67 17.87 0.98
C LYS A 17 1.44 16.39 1.28
N VAL A 18 2.50 15.59 1.43
CA VAL A 18 2.39 14.20 1.88
C VAL A 18 1.81 14.13 3.29
N LEU A 19 2.25 15.00 4.21
CA LEU A 19 1.71 15.10 5.56
C LEU A 19 0.23 15.48 5.55
N GLU A 20 -0.19 16.44 4.72
CA GLU A 20 -1.60 16.81 4.56
C GLU A 20 -2.46 15.62 4.11
N LEU A 21 -1.96 14.80 3.17
CA LEU A 21 -2.65 13.59 2.71
C LEU A 21 -2.78 12.54 3.83
N VAL A 22 -1.75 12.39 4.68
CA VAL A 22 -1.81 11.50 5.85
C VAL A 22 -2.80 12.01 6.89
N GLU A 23 -2.79 13.31 7.19
CA GLU A 23 -3.74 13.93 8.12
C GLU A 23 -5.19 13.81 7.62
N GLU A 24 -5.43 13.94 6.32
CA GLU A 24 -6.76 13.73 5.73
C GLU A 24 -7.23 12.27 5.93
N CYS A 25 -6.31 11.31 5.76
CA CYS A 25 -6.51 9.89 6.06
C CYS A 25 -6.92 9.67 7.52
N GLU A 26 -6.23 10.33 8.46
CA GLU A 26 -6.54 10.23 9.90
C GLU A 26 -7.88 10.90 10.27
N ARG A 27 -8.41 11.82 9.44
CA ARG A 27 -9.70 12.47 9.70
C ARG A 27 -10.87 11.72 9.08
N SER A 28 -10.63 10.98 8.01
CA SER A 28 -11.62 10.15 7.31
C SER A 28 -11.67 8.76 7.96
N HIS A 29 -12.38 8.65 9.08
CA HIS A 29 -12.60 7.35 9.74
C HIS A 29 -14.04 6.84 9.55
N PRO A 30 -14.21 5.56 9.16
CA PRO A 30 -13.15 4.60 8.84
C PRO A 30 -12.57 4.81 7.43
N LEU A 31 -11.24 4.79 7.33
CA LEU A 31 -10.51 4.86 6.06
C LEU A 31 -10.85 3.63 5.21
N THR A 32 -11.34 3.83 4.00
CA THR A 32 -11.69 2.72 3.11
C THR A 32 -10.50 2.25 2.27
N LEU A 33 -10.51 0.99 1.81
CA LEU A 33 -9.51 0.46 0.88
C LEU A 33 -9.42 1.28 -0.42
N ASP A 34 -10.53 1.84 -0.90
CA ASP A 34 -10.54 2.65 -2.11
C ASP A 34 -9.94 4.05 -1.91
N GLU A 35 -10.16 4.67 -0.74
CA GLU A 35 -9.48 5.91 -0.35
C GLU A 35 -7.98 5.69 -0.19
N CYS A 36 -7.61 4.60 0.50
CA CYS A 36 -6.20 4.22 0.67
C CYS A 36 -5.52 4.00 -0.69
N ALA A 37 -6.17 3.31 -1.63
CA ALA A 37 -5.63 3.12 -2.97
C ALA A 37 -5.38 4.44 -3.72
N ARG A 38 -6.32 5.41 -3.65
CA ARG A 38 -6.13 6.73 -4.28
C ARG A 38 -4.94 7.49 -3.70
N ILE A 39 -4.69 7.33 -2.41
CA ILE A 39 -3.55 7.94 -1.73
C ILE A 39 -2.24 7.29 -2.20
N PHE A 40 -2.20 5.95 -2.26
CA PHE A 40 -1.05 5.23 -2.82
C PHE A 40 -0.77 5.63 -4.28
N GLU A 41 -1.79 5.72 -5.12
CA GLU A 41 -1.67 6.19 -6.50
C GLU A 41 -1.09 7.62 -6.55
N THR A 42 -1.59 8.52 -5.71
CA THR A 42 -1.12 9.91 -5.65
C THR A 42 0.32 10.01 -5.17
N LEU A 43 0.70 9.21 -4.16
CA LEU A 43 2.06 9.15 -3.64
C LEU A 43 3.04 8.61 -4.70
N GLN A 44 2.65 7.56 -5.42
CA GLN A 44 3.47 6.97 -6.48
C GLN A 44 3.59 7.87 -7.71
N ASP A 45 2.54 8.61 -8.08
CA ASP A 45 2.55 9.51 -9.25
C ASP A 45 3.29 10.83 -8.96
N LYS A 46 2.97 11.50 -7.85
CA LYS A 46 3.40 12.89 -7.60
C LYS A 46 4.57 13.01 -6.64
N TYR A 47 4.76 12.04 -5.75
CA TYR A 47 5.71 12.10 -4.63
C TYR A 47 6.55 10.83 -4.56
N TYR A 48 6.86 10.24 -5.71
CA TYR A 48 7.51 8.93 -5.81
C TYR A 48 8.81 8.85 -5.00
N LYS A 49 9.62 9.92 -5.02
CA LYS A 49 10.89 9.97 -4.31
C LYS A 49 10.67 9.92 -2.79
N GLU A 50 9.73 10.72 -2.29
CA GLU A 50 9.36 10.78 -0.87
C GLU A 50 8.73 9.46 -0.41
N TYR A 51 7.78 8.92 -1.19
CA TYR A 51 7.17 7.60 -0.99
C TYR A 51 8.21 6.47 -0.92
N TRP A 52 9.23 6.51 -1.78
CA TRP A 52 10.33 5.55 -1.77
C TRP A 52 11.27 5.74 -0.58
N MET A 53 11.63 6.98 -0.23
CA MET A 53 12.51 7.28 0.91
C MET A 53 11.89 6.94 2.26
N SER A 54 10.56 6.89 2.37
CA SER A 54 9.83 6.57 3.61
C SER A 54 9.56 5.08 3.82
N ASP A 55 10.22 4.18 3.08
CA ASP A 55 9.96 2.73 3.09
C ASP A 55 8.47 2.40 2.84
N GLY A 56 7.95 2.82 1.67
CA GLY A 56 6.53 2.65 1.30
C GLY A 56 5.97 1.22 1.40
N VAL A 57 6.84 0.21 1.49
CA VAL A 57 6.48 -1.19 1.79
C VAL A 57 5.89 -1.32 3.20
N ASP A 58 6.49 -0.68 4.20
CA ASP A 58 6.02 -0.73 5.59
C ASP A 58 4.71 0.05 5.76
N LEU A 59 4.51 1.13 5.00
CA LEU A 59 3.25 1.87 4.98
C LEU A 59 2.08 0.99 4.49
N ALA A 60 2.32 0.16 3.47
CA ALA A 60 1.32 -0.76 2.96
C ALA A 60 0.93 -1.82 4.00
N VAL A 61 1.90 -2.37 4.72
CA VAL A 61 1.64 -3.38 5.77
C VAL A 61 0.81 -2.79 6.91
N VAL A 62 1.17 -1.60 7.39
CA VAL A 62 0.54 -0.98 8.57
C VAL A 62 -0.90 -0.56 8.29
N ILE A 63 -1.20 -0.08 7.08
CA ILE A 63 -2.52 0.50 6.76
C ILE A 63 -3.40 -0.48 5.97
N VAL A 64 -2.85 -1.12 4.94
CA VAL A 64 -3.66 -1.91 3.98
C VAL A 64 -4.06 -3.26 4.58
N TYR A 65 -3.20 -3.88 5.37
CA TYR A 65 -3.46 -5.25 5.85
C TYR A 65 -4.63 -5.31 6.84
N PRO A 66 -4.75 -4.40 7.84
CA PRO A 66 -5.94 -4.36 8.70
C PRO A 66 -7.23 -4.15 7.89
N LEU A 67 -7.23 -3.20 6.95
CA LEU A 67 -8.39 -2.90 6.12
C LEU A 67 -8.80 -4.07 5.23
N MET A 68 -7.83 -4.81 4.68
CA MET A 68 -8.12 -6.03 3.93
C MET A 68 -8.66 -7.16 4.81
N LYS A 69 -8.13 -7.33 6.02
CA LYS A 69 -8.65 -8.33 6.96
C LYS A 69 -10.11 -8.06 7.31
N GLU A 70 -10.45 -6.80 7.57
CA GLU A 70 -11.84 -6.36 7.80
C GLU A 70 -12.71 -6.61 6.56
N TYR A 71 -12.21 -6.33 5.35
CA TYR A 71 -12.95 -6.59 4.12
C TYR A 71 -13.29 -8.09 3.93
N PHE A 72 -12.37 -8.97 4.29
CA PHE A 72 -12.56 -10.43 4.19
C PHE A 72 -13.35 -11.02 5.36
N GLU A 73 -13.51 -10.30 6.46
CA GLU A 73 -14.24 -10.77 7.64
C GLU A 73 -15.70 -11.12 7.30
N GLY A 74 -16.14 -12.30 7.74
CA GLY A 74 -17.51 -12.79 7.48
C GLY A 74 -17.79 -13.22 6.03
N ARG A 75 -16.83 -13.12 5.11
CA ARG A 75 -16.95 -13.63 3.74
C ARG A 75 -16.52 -15.09 3.65
N ASP A 76 -17.04 -15.80 2.66
CA ASP A 76 -16.72 -17.20 2.40
C ASP A 76 -16.33 -17.38 0.91
N PRO A 77 -15.03 -17.51 0.59
CA PRO A 77 -14.54 -17.65 -0.76
C PRO A 77 -14.91 -19.02 -1.36
N LEU A 78 -15.36 -20.00 -0.56
CA LEU A 78 -15.89 -21.28 -1.07
C LEU A 78 -17.31 -21.13 -1.62
N LYS A 79 -18.06 -20.13 -1.15
CA LYS A 79 -19.39 -19.78 -1.68
C LYS A 79 -19.31 -18.82 -2.87
N ASP A 80 -18.30 -17.95 -2.88
CA ASP A 80 -18.02 -17.03 -3.98
C ASP A 80 -16.52 -17.01 -4.29
N CYS A 81 -16.12 -17.77 -5.30
CA CYS A 81 -14.73 -17.86 -5.75
C CYS A 81 -14.19 -16.55 -6.36
N THR A 82 -15.05 -15.57 -6.64
CA THR A 82 -14.64 -14.24 -7.12
C THR A 82 -14.45 -13.24 -5.98
N CYS A 83 -14.77 -13.61 -4.75
CA CYS A 83 -14.65 -12.75 -3.58
C CYS A 83 -13.23 -12.19 -3.44
N GLY A 84 -13.11 -10.87 -3.58
CA GLY A 84 -11.87 -10.12 -3.35
C GLY A 84 -10.81 -10.28 -4.45
N THR A 85 -11.10 -10.94 -5.57
CA THR A 85 -10.12 -11.08 -6.67
C THR A 85 -9.83 -9.74 -7.33
N GLU A 86 -10.85 -8.92 -7.58
CA GLU A 86 -10.69 -7.56 -8.12
C GLU A 86 -9.89 -6.67 -7.15
N LEU A 87 -10.20 -6.74 -5.86
CA LEU A 87 -9.48 -6.03 -4.82
C LEU A 87 -8.00 -6.43 -4.78
N ILE A 88 -7.71 -7.73 -4.74
CA ILE A 88 -6.33 -8.24 -4.75
C ILE A 88 -5.62 -7.85 -6.05
N SER A 89 -6.31 -7.85 -7.18
CA SER A 89 -5.73 -7.42 -8.46
C SER A 89 -5.35 -5.94 -8.45
N LYS A 90 -6.19 -5.08 -7.88
CA LYS A 90 -5.92 -3.64 -7.73
C LYS A 90 -4.70 -3.41 -6.84
N TRP A 91 -4.65 -4.08 -5.69
CA TRP A 91 -3.52 -3.95 -4.77
C TRP A 91 -2.25 -4.64 -5.28
N LYS A 92 -2.37 -5.66 -6.12
CA LYS A 92 -1.24 -6.21 -6.87
C LYS A 92 -0.59 -5.15 -7.74
N SER A 93 -1.35 -4.43 -8.57
CA SER A 93 -0.78 -3.39 -9.43
C SER A 93 -0.17 -2.22 -8.66
N LEU A 94 -0.66 -1.93 -7.45
CA LEU A 94 -0.14 -0.84 -6.62
C LEU A 94 1.12 -1.24 -5.84
N LEU A 95 1.28 -2.52 -5.51
CA LEU A 95 2.37 -3.00 -4.64
C LEU A 95 3.46 -3.76 -5.40
N GLU A 96 3.13 -4.37 -6.54
CA GLU A 96 4.08 -5.05 -7.42
C GLU A 96 4.65 -4.02 -8.39
N ASN A 97 5.84 -3.52 -8.09
CA ASN A 97 6.48 -2.45 -8.87
C ASN A 97 7.68 -3.00 -9.66
N ASP A 98 7.52 -3.17 -10.98
CA ASP A 98 8.55 -3.70 -11.89
C ASP A 98 9.72 -2.72 -12.16
N GLN A 99 9.65 -1.46 -11.70
CA GLN A 99 10.63 -0.42 -12.05
C GLN A 99 11.95 -0.47 -11.26
N PHE A 100 12.10 -1.38 -10.30
CA PHE A 100 13.35 -1.55 -9.57
C PHE A 100 14.02 -2.87 -9.93
N PRO A 101 15.17 -2.87 -10.62
CA PRO A 101 16.06 -4.01 -10.59
C PRO A 101 16.56 -4.14 -9.14
N SER A 102 16.44 -5.33 -8.55
CA SER A 102 16.90 -5.68 -7.20
C SER A 102 18.41 -5.41 -7.03
N HIS A 103 18.79 -4.15 -6.86
CA HIS A 103 20.16 -3.74 -6.66
C HIS A 103 20.43 -3.67 -5.15
N GLY A 104 20.82 -4.81 -4.60
CA GLY A 104 21.47 -4.88 -3.29
C GLY A 104 20.72 -5.67 -2.24
N GLY A 105 20.69 -7.00 -2.37
CA GLY A 105 20.77 -7.92 -1.23
C GLY A 105 19.64 -7.98 -0.21
N GLN A 106 18.56 -7.21 -0.31
CA GLN A 106 17.37 -7.38 0.53
C GLN A 106 16.09 -7.30 -0.30
N ASP A 107 15.36 -8.40 -0.26
CA ASP A 107 14.18 -8.80 -1.05
C ASP A 107 12.90 -8.00 -0.70
N LEU A 108 13.01 -6.77 -0.19
CA LEU A 108 11.94 -6.11 0.57
C LEU A 108 10.81 -5.51 -0.28
N SER A 109 11.07 -5.02 -1.50
CA SER A 109 9.99 -4.51 -2.37
C SER A 109 9.23 -5.63 -3.09
N ALA A 110 9.90 -6.75 -3.36
CA ALA A 110 9.26 -8.00 -3.78
C ALA A 110 8.40 -8.61 -2.66
N ASP A 111 8.47 -8.08 -1.43
CA ASP A 111 7.84 -8.63 -0.25
C ASP A 111 6.43 -8.07 0.01
N ALA A 112 6.11 -6.82 -0.39
CA ALA A 112 4.87 -6.15 0.04
C ALA A 112 3.59 -6.86 -0.43
N PHE A 113 3.48 -7.13 -1.74
CA PHE A 113 2.36 -7.89 -2.30
C PHE A 113 2.45 -9.37 -1.93
N HIS A 114 3.65 -9.93 -1.88
CA HIS A 114 3.85 -11.33 -1.50
C HIS A 114 3.36 -11.60 -0.08
N ARG A 115 3.69 -10.74 0.88
CA ARG A 115 3.19 -10.76 2.26
C ARG A 115 1.70 -10.49 2.34
N LEU A 116 1.17 -9.55 1.56
CA LEU A 116 -0.28 -9.30 1.51
C LEU A 116 -1.02 -10.58 1.11
N ARG A 117 -0.55 -11.21 0.03
CA ARG A 117 -1.09 -12.47 -0.47
C ARG A 117 -0.97 -13.58 0.56
N TRP A 118 0.16 -13.71 1.25
CA TRP A 118 0.45 -14.86 2.11
C TRP A 118 -0.07 -14.74 3.55
N GLU A 119 0.05 -13.55 4.14
CA GLU A 119 -0.31 -13.23 5.52
C GLU A 119 -1.79 -12.87 5.66
N VAL A 120 -2.39 -12.24 4.64
CA VAL A 120 -3.80 -11.82 4.68
C VAL A 120 -4.67 -12.79 3.92
N TRP A 121 -4.57 -12.81 2.58
CA TRP A 121 -5.53 -13.55 1.75
C TRP A 121 -5.41 -15.07 1.91
N MET A 122 -4.20 -15.63 1.80
CA MET A 122 -4.02 -17.08 1.95
C MET A 122 -4.26 -17.55 3.38
N SER A 123 -3.97 -16.74 4.40
CA SER A 123 -4.36 -17.05 5.78
C SER A 123 -5.88 -17.15 5.92
N PHE A 124 -6.61 -16.20 5.32
CA PHE A 124 -8.07 -16.23 5.27
C PHE A 124 -8.60 -17.50 4.57
N VAL A 125 -8.08 -17.82 3.38
CA VAL A 125 -8.48 -19.04 2.65
C VAL A 125 -8.18 -20.31 3.47
N ARG A 126 -6.97 -20.41 4.06
CA ARG A 126 -6.59 -21.55 4.90
C ARG A 126 -7.54 -21.73 6.08
N ASN A 127 -7.87 -20.64 6.79
CA ASN A 127 -8.76 -20.68 7.94
C ASN A 127 -10.15 -21.22 7.60
N ILE A 128 -10.64 -20.96 6.38
CA ILE A 128 -11.96 -21.43 5.94
C ILE A 128 -11.93 -22.90 5.54
N VAL A 129 -10.84 -23.36 4.92
CA VAL A 129 -10.68 -24.77 4.53
C VAL A 129 -10.45 -25.68 5.76
N THR A 130 -9.88 -25.14 6.86
CA THR A 130 -9.62 -25.90 8.09
C THR A 130 -10.79 -25.92 9.09
N GLN A 131 -11.87 -25.18 8.83
CA GLN A 131 -13.10 -25.20 9.64
C GLN A 131 -14.01 -26.35 9.21
#